data_AF-A0A962MK97-F1
#
_entry.id   AF-A0A962MK97-F1
#
_cell.length_a   1.000
_cell.length_b   1.000
_cell.length_c   1.000
_cell.angle_alpha   90.00
_cell.angle_beta   90.00
_cell.angle_gamma   90.00
#
_symmetry.space_group_name_H-M   'P 1'
#
loop_
_entity.id
_entity.type
_entity.pdbx_description
1 polymer ?
#
loop_
_entity_poly.entity_id
_entity_poly.type
_entity_poly.pdbx_seq_one_letter_code
_entity_poly.pdbx_strand_id
1 'polypeptide(L)'
;MMGAKRYFAFTVAGLLAAMPVWPASAQSDEMKFRPELVEQCLAGKQGNARLDCAGLAANDCTEINEGGGTTVGLGMCFTAESDWWDAKLNEAYK
;
A
#
# COMPACT_ATOMS: atom_id res chain seq x y z
N MET A 1 -50.79 4.89 15.93
CA MET A 1 -50.16 5.42 17.16
C MET A 1 -49.63 4.23 17.96
N MET A 2 -48.33 4.28 18.31
CA MET A 2 -47.51 3.47 19.26
C MET A 2 -48.02 2.08 19.69
N GLY A 3 -47.24 0.99 19.67
CA GLY A 3 -45.81 0.81 19.48
C GLY A 3 -45.48 -0.66 19.76
N ALA A 4 -44.63 -1.27 18.92
CA ALA A 4 -44.21 -2.66 19.09
C ALA A 4 -42.99 -2.73 20.02
N LYS A 5 -43.17 -3.25 21.24
CA LYS A 5 -42.08 -3.78 22.05
C LYS A 5 -42.35 -5.26 22.30
N ARG A 6 -41.70 -6.12 21.53
CA ARG A 6 -41.60 -7.56 21.80
C ARG A 6 -40.15 -7.85 22.20
N TYR A 7 -39.92 -7.86 23.51
CA TYR A 7 -38.75 -8.51 24.10
C TYR A 7 -39.26 -9.77 24.81
N PHE A 8 -39.00 -10.95 24.24
CA PHE A 8 -38.62 -12.17 24.96
C PHE A 8 -38.60 -13.35 23.98
N ALA A 9 -37.42 -13.93 23.75
CA ALA A 9 -37.17 -15.33 24.10
C ALA A 9 -35.76 -15.73 23.63
N PHE A 10 -34.96 -16.11 24.60
CA PHE A 10 -33.72 -16.86 24.46
C PHE A 10 -33.89 -18.09 23.55
N THR A 11 -32.99 -18.26 22.59
CA THR A 11 -32.44 -19.58 22.26
C THR A 11 -31.03 -19.38 21.71
N VAL A 12 -30.04 -19.61 22.56
CA VAL A 12 -28.64 -19.77 22.16
C VAL A 12 -28.48 -21.20 21.66
N ALA A 13 -28.35 -21.41 20.36
CA ALA A 13 -27.76 -22.64 19.80
C ALA A 13 -27.48 -22.45 18.30
N GLY A 14 -26.23 -22.08 17.98
CA GLY A 14 -25.73 -22.02 16.62
C GLY A 14 -24.56 -21.05 16.52
N LEU A 15 -23.36 -21.52 16.85
CA LEU A 15 -22.08 -20.83 16.66
C LEU A 15 -21.88 -20.49 15.17
N LEU A 16 -22.49 -19.42 14.69
CA LEU A 16 -21.98 -18.66 13.56
C LEU A 16 -21.15 -17.55 14.18
N ALA A 17 -19.87 -17.85 14.40
CA ALA A 17 -18.87 -16.85 14.69
C ALA A 17 -18.96 -15.80 13.57
N ALA A 18 -19.58 -14.66 13.87
CA ALA A 18 -19.43 -13.46 13.09
C ALA A 18 -17.95 -13.10 13.16
N MET A 19 -17.16 -13.63 12.23
CA MET A 19 -15.83 -13.09 11.96
C MET A 19 -16.09 -11.63 11.59
N PRO A 20 -15.67 -10.64 12.40
CA PRO A 20 -15.57 -9.31 11.87
C PRO A 20 -14.66 -9.44 10.65
N VAL A 21 -15.23 -9.18 9.46
CA VAL A 21 -14.45 -8.91 8.25
C VAL A 21 -13.71 -7.63 8.60
N TRP A 22 -12.56 -7.79 9.27
CA TRP A 22 -11.65 -6.70 9.52
C TRP A 22 -11.23 -6.25 8.13
N PRO A 23 -11.54 -5.01 7.72
CA PRO A 23 -10.78 -4.47 6.62
C PRO A 23 -9.34 -4.42 7.16
N ALA A 24 -8.50 -5.32 6.67
CA ALA A 24 -7.05 -5.19 6.78
C ALA A 24 -6.59 -4.04 5.88
N SER A 25 -7.24 -2.88 5.99
CA SER A 25 -6.66 -1.63 5.57
C SER A 25 -5.59 -1.32 6.61
N ALA A 26 -4.35 -1.70 6.31
CA ALA A 26 -3.19 -1.04 6.87
C ALA A 26 -3.33 0.44 6.52
N GLN A 27 -4.03 1.20 7.37
CA GLN A 27 -4.07 2.65 7.29
C GLN A 27 -2.75 3.16 7.88
N SER A 28 -1.65 2.88 7.19
CA SER A 28 -0.55 3.83 7.21
C SER A 28 -1.03 5.03 6.41
N ASP A 29 -0.83 6.24 6.93
CA ASP A 29 -0.79 7.40 6.05
C ASP A 29 0.05 7.04 4.81
N GLU A 30 -0.49 7.32 3.62
CA GLU A 30 0.16 6.91 2.38
C GLU A 30 1.60 7.42 2.38
N MET A 31 2.56 6.49 2.34
CA MET A 31 3.97 6.79 2.43
C MET A 31 4.32 7.78 1.31
N LYS A 32 5.03 8.87 1.64
CA LYS A 32 5.49 9.83 0.64
C LYS A 32 6.46 9.13 -0.30
N PHE A 33 6.02 8.90 -1.53
CA PHE A 33 6.80 8.32 -2.61
C PHE A 33 7.12 9.40 -3.65
N ARG A 34 8.40 9.51 -4.04
CA ARG A 34 8.92 10.57 -4.92
C ARG A 34 9.49 9.99 -6.22
N PRO A 35 8.63 9.66 -7.21
CA PRO A 35 9.09 9.05 -8.46
C PRO A 35 10.04 9.92 -9.26
N GLU A 36 10.01 11.25 -9.05
CA GLU A 36 10.90 12.19 -9.70
C GLU A 36 12.40 11.89 -9.46
N LEU A 37 12.75 11.23 -8.35
CA LEU A 37 14.14 10.80 -8.08
C LEU A 37 14.62 9.74 -9.08
N VAL A 38 13.74 8.80 -9.44
CA VAL A 38 14.01 7.79 -10.47
C VAL A 38 14.05 8.45 -11.84
N GLU A 39 13.09 9.34 -12.15
CA GLU A 39 13.03 10.05 -13.43
C GLU A 39 14.29 10.89 -13.70
N GLN A 40 14.76 11.61 -12.68
CA GLN A 40 16.00 12.39 -12.76
C GLN A 40 17.23 11.50 -12.96
N CYS A 41 17.29 10.34 -12.28
CA CYS A 41 18.36 9.38 -12.49
C CYS A 41 18.36 8.83 -13.92
N LEU A 42 17.18 8.51 -14.46
CA LEU A 42 17.02 7.97 -15.81
C LEU A 42 17.43 8.96 -16.90
N ALA A 43 17.20 10.25 -16.72
CA ALA A 43 17.48 11.29 -17.71
C ALA A 43 18.96 11.31 -18.18
N GLY A 44 19.89 10.87 -17.33
CA GLY A 44 21.32 10.82 -17.63
C GLY A 44 21.86 9.45 -18.05
N LYS A 45 21.02 8.40 -18.11
CA LYS A 45 21.49 7.01 -18.25
C LYS A 45 20.84 6.28 -19.44
N GLN A 46 21.58 5.30 -19.99
CA GLN A 46 21.15 4.47 -21.10
C GLN A 46 21.50 3.00 -20.88
N GLY A 47 20.76 2.11 -21.55
CA GLY A 47 20.98 0.66 -21.45
C GLY A 47 21.00 0.18 -20.00
N ASN A 48 21.92 -0.73 -19.69
CA ASN A 48 22.02 -1.34 -18.36
C ASN A 48 22.38 -0.34 -17.24
N ALA A 49 22.96 0.82 -17.56
CA ALA A 49 23.25 1.84 -16.54
C ALA A 49 21.97 2.36 -15.87
N ARG A 50 20.81 2.26 -16.53
CA ARG A 50 19.52 2.63 -15.96
C ARG A 50 19.11 1.75 -14.77
N LEU A 51 19.67 0.53 -14.64
CA LEU A 51 19.37 -0.36 -13.52
C LEU A 51 19.82 0.21 -12.17
N ASP A 52 20.84 1.08 -12.17
CA ASP A 52 21.30 1.79 -10.96
C ASP A 52 20.23 2.73 -10.38
N CYS A 53 19.19 3.07 -11.14
CA CYS A 53 18.12 3.94 -10.68
C CYS A 53 17.03 3.22 -9.89
N ALA A 54 16.98 1.88 -9.97
CA ALA A 54 15.99 1.09 -9.25
C ALA A 54 16.23 1.15 -7.74
N GLY A 55 15.17 1.36 -6.98
CA GLY A 55 15.20 1.49 -5.53
C GLY A 55 15.51 2.90 -5.03
N LEU A 56 15.81 3.88 -5.91
CA LEU A 56 16.15 5.24 -5.45
C LEU A 56 14.98 5.92 -4.73
N ALA A 57 13.78 5.84 -5.29
CA ALA A 57 12.60 6.46 -4.70
C ALA A 57 12.08 5.66 -3.49
N ALA A 58 12.21 4.33 -3.49
CA ALA A 58 11.88 3.50 -2.34
C ALA A 58 12.82 3.76 -1.16
N ASN A 59 14.13 3.84 -1.38
CA ASN A 59 15.09 4.17 -0.32
C ASN A 59 14.79 5.55 0.27
N ASP A 60 14.55 6.54 -0.57
CA ASP A 60 14.15 7.87 -0.10
C ASP A 60 12.85 7.83 0.72
N CYS A 61 11.83 7.12 0.23
CA CYS A 61 10.58 6.89 0.93
C CYS A 61 10.80 6.30 2.34
N THR A 62 11.75 5.36 2.50
CA THR A 62 12.03 4.76 3.82
C THR A 62 12.64 5.74 4.82
N GLU A 63 13.37 6.75 4.34
CA GLU A 63 14.06 7.73 5.17
C GLU A 63 13.17 8.93 5.55
N ILE A 64 12.31 9.38 4.62
CA ILE A 64 11.51 10.61 4.82
C ILE A 64 10.19 10.38 5.54
N ASN A 65 9.74 9.13 5.67
CA ASN A 65 8.47 8.79 6.30
C ASN A 65 8.67 8.20 7.70
N GLU A 66 7.82 8.62 8.64
CA GLU A 66 7.77 7.99 9.95
C GLU A 66 7.35 6.52 9.81
N GLY A 67 8.12 5.61 10.40
CA GLY A 67 7.91 4.17 10.26
C GLY A 67 8.37 3.58 8.92
N GLY A 68 8.97 4.36 8.02
CA GLY A 68 9.47 3.90 6.72
C GLY A 68 10.52 2.79 6.82
N GLY A 69 11.39 2.84 7.84
CA GLY A 69 12.40 1.80 8.09
C GLY A 69 11.88 0.53 8.79
N THR A 70 10.59 0.44 9.12
CA THR A 70 10.00 -0.80 9.68
C THR A 70 9.79 -1.84 8.58
N THR A 71 9.62 -3.12 8.94
CA THR A 71 9.29 -4.16 7.94
C THR A 71 8.07 -3.81 7.10
N VAL A 72 7.04 -3.22 7.73
CA VAL A 72 5.81 -2.80 7.03
C VAL A 72 6.07 -1.58 6.15
N GLY A 73 6.81 -0.59 6.65
CA GLY A 73 7.16 0.61 5.88
C GLY A 73 8.06 0.33 4.68
N LEU A 74 9.03 -0.58 4.84
CA LEU A 74 9.84 -1.09 3.75
C LEU A 74 8.95 -1.71 2.66
N GLY A 75 8.04 -2.61 3.06
CA GLY A 75 7.08 -3.21 2.13
C GLY A 75 6.29 -2.16 1.36
N MET A 76 5.75 -1.15 2.05
CA MET A 76 4.98 -0.08 1.42
C MET A 76 5.80 0.74 0.42
N CYS A 77 7.02 1.16 0.79
CA CYS A 77 7.87 1.96 -0.08
C CYS A 77 8.34 1.19 -1.32
N PHE A 78 8.73 -0.08 -1.18
CA PHE A 78 9.15 -0.90 -2.32
C PHE A 78 7.98 -1.32 -3.21
N THR A 79 6.79 -1.56 -2.65
CA THR A 79 5.57 -1.77 -3.46
C THR A 79 5.21 -0.52 -4.26
N ALA A 80 5.27 0.67 -3.65
CA ALA A 80 4.99 1.92 -4.37
C ALA A 80 5.91 2.13 -5.57
N GLU A 81 7.22 1.85 -5.43
CA GLU A 81 8.14 1.94 -6.56
C GLU A 81 7.87 0.85 -7.61
N SER A 82 7.56 -0.37 -7.19
CA SER A 82 7.20 -1.46 -8.10
C SER A 82 5.96 -1.14 -8.94
N ASP A 83 4.91 -0.60 -8.31
CA ASP A 83 3.67 -0.21 -8.98
C ASP A 83 3.90 0.92 -9.99
N TRP A 84 4.78 1.87 -9.65
CA TRP A 84 5.20 2.91 -10.57
C TRP A 84 5.95 2.34 -11.79
N TRP A 85 6.89 1.42 -11.58
CA TRP A 85 7.59 0.75 -12.68
C TRP A 85 6.65 -0.04 -13.57
N ASP A 86 5.69 -0.76 -12.99
CA ASP A 86 4.67 -1.51 -13.74
C ASP A 86 3.82 -0.58 -14.62
N ALA A 87 3.39 0.57 -14.08
CA ALA A 87 2.65 1.57 -14.87
C ALA A 87 3.46 2.09 -16.07
N LYS A 88 4.77 2.36 -15.88
CA LYS A 88 5.66 2.80 -16.97
C LYS A 88 5.90 1.71 -17.99
N LEU A 89 6.07 0.46 -17.55
CA LEU A 89 6.22 -0.68 -18.43
C LEU A 89 4.95 -0.88 -19.27
N ASN A 90 3.79 -0.87 -18.63
CA ASN A 90 2.50 -0.98 -19.30
C ASN A 90 2.19 0.20 -20.22
N GLU A 91 2.70 1.40 -19.97
CA GLU A 91 2.63 2.53 -20.90
C GLU A 91 3.45 2.28 -22.18
N ALA A 92 4.64 1.69 -22.04
CA ALA A 92 5.57 1.44 -23.16
C ALA A 92 5.16 0.26 -24.06
N TYR A 93 4.42 -0.72 -23.53
CA TYR A 93 4.02 -1.94 -24.25
C TYR A 93 2.57 -1.92 -24.78
N LYS A 94 1.88 -0.77 -24.79
CA LYS A 94 0.53 -0.66 -25.36
C LYS A 94 0.50 -0.86 -26.88
#